data_AF-A0A956GJA9-F1
#
_entry.id   AF-A0A956GJA9-F1
#
_cell.length_a   1.000
_cell.length_b   1.000
_cell.length_c   1.000
_cell.angle_alpha   90.00
_cell.angle_beta   90.00
_cell.angle_gamma   90.00
#
_symmetry.space_group_name_H-M   'P 1'
#
loop_
_entity.id
_entity.type
_entity.pdbx_description
1 polymer ?
#
loop_
_entity_poly.entity_id
_entity_poly.type
_entity_poly.pdbx_seq_one_letter_code
_entity_poly.pdbx_strand_id
1 'polypeptide(L)' 'MISILRPAAVLLGVFTLVTGIAYPLAVTGVAQVAFPAQANGNLLERGGQVVGSALIGQSFDDAR' A
#
# COMPACT_ATOMS: atom_id res chain seq x y z
N MET A 1 30.79 7.26 -25.01
CA MET A 1 29.38 6.78 -24.93
C MET A 1 29.23 5.57 -24.01
N ILE A 2 30.05 4.51 -24.09
CA ILE A 2 29.90 3.33 -23.20
C ILE A 2 30.15 3.67 -21.71
N SER A 3 31.00 4.66 -21.40
CA SER A 3 31.32 5.07 -20.03
C SER A 3 30.13 5.62 -19.22
N ILE A 4 29.05 6.07 -19.87
CA ILE A 4 27.84 6.54 -19.17
C ILE A 4 26.88 5.41 -18.80
N LEU A 5 27.03 4.21 -19.38
CA LEU A 5 26.13 3.09 -19.12
C LEU A 5 26.25 2.59 -17.68
N ARG A 6 27.46 2.54 -17.14
CA ARG A 6 27.70 2.14 -15.74
C ARG A 6 27.03 3.08 -14.73
N PRO A 7 27.26 4.41 -14.75
CA PRO A 7 26.58 5.31 -13.81
C PRO A 7 25.06 5.34 -14.04
N ALA A 8 24.58 5.23 -15.29
CA ALA A 8 23.15 5.16 -15.58
C ALA A 8 22.50 3.92 -14.96
N ALA A 9 23.10 2.73 -15.12
CA ALA A 9 22.59 1.49 -14.56
C ALA A 9 22.60 1.50 -13.02
N VAL A 10 23.67 2.06 -12.42
CA VAL A 10 23.77 2.19 -10.95
C VAL A 10 22.69 3.13 -10.42
N LEU A 11 22.52 4.31 -11.01
CA LEU A 11 21.49 5.25 -10.57
C LEU A 11 20.09 4.67 -10.77
N LEU A 12 19.82 4.02 -11.90
CA LEU A 12 18.55 3.35 -12.13
C LEU A 12 18.27 2.29 -11.06
N GLY A 13 19.27 1.44 -10.76
CA GLY A 13 19.15 0.41 -9.73
C GLY A 13 18.91 1.00 -8.34
N VAL A 14 19.70 2.00 -7.95
CA VAL A 14 19.56 2.68 -6.65
C VAL A 14 18.18 3.30 -6.52
N PHE A 15 17.74 4.08 -7.50
CA PHE A 15 16.42 4.72 -7.44
C PHE A 15 15.30 3.68 -7.46
N THR A 16 15.41 2.61 -8.24
CA THR A 16 14.42 1.51 -8.23
C THR A 16 14.30 0.88 -6.85
N LEU A 17 15.43 0.60 -6.20
CA LEU A 17 15.42 0.03 -4.85
C LEU A 17 14.86 1.02 -3.82
N VAL A 18 15.22 2.30 -3.91
CA VAL A 18 14.74 3.33 -2.99
C VAL A 18 13.24 3.53 -3.13
N THR A 19 12.74 3.76 -4.35
CA THR A 19 11.34 4.13 -4.57
C THR A 19 10.41 2.92 -4.66
N GLY A 20 10.92 1.77 -5.11
CA GLY A 20 10.13 0.54 -5.27
C GLY A 20 10.14 -0.37 -4.04
N ILE A 21 11.16 -0.28 -3.18
CA ILE A 21 11.30 -1.17 -2.01
C ILE A 21 11.39 -0.37 -0.72
N ALA A 22 12.43 0.47 -0.57
CA ALA A 22 12.70 1.12 0.72
C ALA A 22 11.54 2.04 1.13
N TYR A 23 11.05 2.87 0.21
CA TYR A 23 9.95 3.80 0.49
C TYR A 23 8.62 3.10 0.78
N PRO A 24 8.11 2.17 -0.05
CA PRO A 24 6.87 1.46 0.26
C PRO A 24 6.93 0.69 1.57
N LEU A 25 8.06 0.05 1.89
CA LEU A 25 8.22 -0.67 3.16
C LEU A 25 8.24 0.29 4.35
N ALA A 26 8.95 1.41 4.25
CA ALA A 26 8.98 2.41 5.31
C ALA A 26 7.58 2.99 5.58
N VAL A 27 6.88 3.42 4.52
CA VAL A 27 5.53 3.98 4.65
C VAL A 27 4.54 2.93 5.17
N THR A 28 4.58 1.70 4.64
CA THR A 28 3.72 0.61 5.11
C THR A 28 4.01 0.29 6.56
N GLY A 29 5.28 0.19 6.95
CA GLY A 29 5.68 -0.08 8.33
C GLY A 29 5.18 1.01 9.30
N VAL A 30 5.38 2.28 8.94
CA VAL A 30 4.88 3.42 9.73
C VAL A 30 3.36 3.40 9.83
N ALA A 31 2.66 3.17 8.71
CA ALA A 31 1.20 3.12 8.68
C ALA A 31 0.65 1.98 9.54
N GLN A 32 1.29 0.80 9.54
CA GLN A 32 0.88 -0.33 10.37
C GLN A 32 1.10 -0.08 11.86
N VAL A 33 2.18 0.62 12.25
CA VAL A 33 2.43 0.94 13.66
C VAL A 33 1.52 2.06 14.16
N ALA A 34 1.36 3.13 13.38
CA ALA A 34 0.63 4.32 13.82
C ALA A 34 -0.88 4.22 13.59
N PHE A 35 -1.32 3.57 12.50
CA PHE A 35 -2.71 3.55 12.04
C PHE A 35 -3.13 2.17 11.48
N PRO A 36 -3.03 1.08 12.27
CA PRO A 36 -3.24 -0.28 11.77
C PRO A 36 -4.64 -0.50 11.19
N ALA A 37 -5.71 0.04 11.81
CA ALA A 37 -7.06 -0.15 11.30
C ALA A 37 -7.24 0.45 9.89
N GLN A 38 -6.74 1.67 9.69
CA GLN A 38 -6.81 2.38 8.41
C GLN A 38 -5.87 1.76 7.37
N ALA A 39 -4.64 1.39 7.77
CA ALA A 39 -3.66 0.74 6.90
C ALA A 39 -4.17 -0.59 6.34
N ASN A 40 -5.02 -1.29 7.09
CA ASN A 40 -5.67 -2.54 6.67
C ASN A 40 -7.07 -2.34 6.06
N GLY A 41 -7.47 -1.09 5.75
CA GLY A 41 -8.68 -0.79 4.99
C GLY A 41 -9.94 -0.51 5.81
N ASN A 42 -9.81 -0.32 7.13
CA ASN A 42 -10.90 0.02 8.06
C ASN A 42 -12.10 -0.96 7.93
N LEU A 43 -11.79 -2.25 8.01
CA LEU A 43 -12.74 -3.33 7.79
C LEU A 43 -13.83 -3.37 8.88
N LEU A 44 -15.04 -3.74 8.47
CA LEU A 44 -16.18 -3.98 9.35
C LEU A 44 -16.41 -5.48 9.46
N GLU A 45 -16.53 -5.97 10.70
CA GLU A 45 -16.74 -7.40 10.97
C GLU A 45 -18.06 -7.64 11.71
N ARG A 46 -18.72 -8.75 11.39
CA ARG A 46 -19.91 -9.24 12.10
C ARG A 46 -19.81 -10.74 12.27
N GLY A 47 -19.78 -11.20 13.52
CA GLY A 47 -19.66 -12.63 13.82
C GLY A 47 -18.37 -13.29 13.32
N GLY A 48 -17.25 -12.54 13.29
CA GLY A 48 -15.95 -13.04 12.82
C GLY A 48 -15.81 -13.11 11.30
N GLN A 49 -16.76 -12.55 10.54
CA GLN A 49 -16.69 -12.42 9.09
C GLN A 49 -16.59 -10.95 8.69
N VAL A 50 -15.70 -10.64 7.75
CA VAL A 50 -15.58 -9.30 7.17
C VAL A 50 -16.80 -9.05 6.27
N VAL A 51 -17.60 -8.05 6.62
CA VAL A 51 -18.83 -7.67 5.90
C VAL A 51 -18.65 -6.44 5.02
N GLY A 52 -17.50 -5.76 5.10
CA GLY A 52 -17.19 -4.59 4.26
C GLY A 52 -16.08 -3.72 4.84
N SER A 53 -16.06 -2.46 4.42
CA SER A 53 -15.17 -1.41 4.93
C SER A 53 -16.00 -0.18 5.26
N ALA A 54 -15.64 0.53 6.33
CA ALA A 54 -16.26 1.81 6.67
C ALA A 54 -15.97 2.93 5.65
N LEU A 55 -15.06 2.70 4.69
CA LEU A 55 -14.70 3.66 3.64
C LEU A 55 -15.35 3.34 2.29
N ILE A 56 -15.89 2.13 2.10
CA ILE A 56 -16.45 1.67 0.83
C ILE A 56 -17.97 1.52 0.97
N GLY A 57 -18.71 2.28 0.17
CA GLY A 57 -20.16 2.11 0.04
C GLY A 57 -20.51 0.84 -0.73
N GLN A 58 -21.54 0.13 -0.30
CA GLN A 58 -22.07 -1.05 -1.00
C GLN A 58 -23.32 -0.66 -1.80
N SER A 59 -23.56 -1.38 -2.89
CA SER A 59 -24.84 -1.25 -3.61
C SER A 59 -25.95 -1.87 -2.78
N PHE A 60 -27.00 -1.10 -2.53
CA PHE A 60 -28.19 -1.55 -1.80
C PHE A 60 -29.37 -1.50 -2.77
N ASP A 61 -29.60 -2.61 -3.47
CA ASP A 61 -30.72 -2.76 -4.42
C ASP A 61 -31.90 -3.53 -3.81
N ASP A 62 -31.81 -3.88 -2.52
CA ASP A 62 -32.89 -4.54 -1.81
C ASP A 62 -34.00 -3.52 -1.54
N ALA A 63 -35.25 -3.91 -1.76
CA ALA A 63 -36.41 -3.01 -1.75
C ALA A 63 -36.87 -2.63 -0.32
N ARG A 64 -36.10 -2.98 0.70
CA ARG A 64 -36.49 -2.99 2.11
C ARG A 64 -35.78 -1.94 2.94
#